data_AF-A0A2U1F6Q4-F1
#
_entry.id   AF-A0A2U1F6Q4-F1
#
_cell.length_a   1.000
_cell.length_b   1.000
_cell.length_c   1.000
_cell.angle_alpha   90.00
_cell.angle_beta   90.00
_cell.angle_gamma   90.00
#
_symmetry.space_group_name_H-M   'P 1'
#
loop_
_entity.id
_entity.type
_entity.pdbx_description
1 polymer ?
#
loop_
_entity_poly.entity_id
_entity_poly.type
_entity_poly.pdbx_seq_one_letter_code
_entity_poly.pdbx_strand_id
1 'polypeptide(L)'
;LLNLPALRQIGFPANRRLLDVQRISHDPIRGAETFTELTAPIVTDSGTRIPGLRFGHPRVHALLQALLIHRLLPHGFTNRELRTLIAPLLGTTPQDITAGKMTYDLRRLRAHGLITRVPHSHRYQVTNIGLQQALLFTHAHDHLLRTGLAETTDPHPPARPVPTPCRRPRLPSRLRRPRSPRPPRRLTTAPHTTRNDANHT
;
A
#
# COMPACT_ATOMS: atom_id res chain seq x y z
N LEU A 1 -4.05 38.43 -7.11
CA LEU A 1 -4.02 36.99 -6.76
C LEU A 1 -4.92 36.71 -5.55
N LEU A 2 -6.25 36.65 -5.74
CA LEU A 2 -7.23 36.61 -4.64
C LEU A 2 -7.46 35.21 -4.02
N ASN A 3 -6.96 34.14 -4.63
CA ASN A 3 -7.37 32.77 -4.30
C ASN A 3 -6.43 32.05 -3.30
N LEU A 4 -5.28 32.63 -2.99
CA LEU A 4 -4.30 32.05 -2.06
C LEU A 4 -4.84 31.87 -0.62
N PRO A 5 -5.62 32.80 -0.04
CA PRO A 5 -6.18 32.61 1.30
C PRO A 5 -7.17 31.43 1.34
N ALA A 6 -7.99 31.27 0.31
CA ALA A 6 -8.96 30.18 0.21
C ALA A 6 -8.28 28.81 0.03
N LEU A 7 -7.24 28.74 -0.80
CA LEU A 7 -6.43 27.52 -0.96
C LEU A 7 -5.70 27.16 0.34
N ARG A 8 -5.23 28.16 1.09
CA ARG A 8 -4.57 27.95 2.38
C ARG A 8 -5.53 27.39 3.45
N GLN A 9 -6.77 27.89 3.48
CA GLN A 9 -7.81 27.40 4.40
C GLN A 9 -8.20 25.94 4.15
N ILE A 10 -8.09 25.45 2.91
CA ILE A 10 -8.38 24.05 2.55
C ILE A 10 -7.14 23.17 2.68
N GLY A 11 -5.97 23.68 2.25
CA GLY A 11 -4.72 22.95 2.24
C GLY A 11 -4.20 22.58 3.63
N PHE A 12 -4.32 23.47 4.62
CA PHE A 12 -3.85 23.18 5.97
C PHE A 12 -4.63 22.06 6.67
N PRO A 13 -5.97 22.05 6.69
CA PRO A 13 -6.74 20.92 7.22
C PRO A 13 -6.48 19.62 6.47
N ALA A 14 -6.34 19.66 5.13
CA ALA A 14 -6.03 18.47 4.33
C ALA A 14 -4.65 17.89 4.68
N ASN A 15 -3.61 18.72 4.72
CA ASN A 15 -2.27 18.31 5.12
C ASN A 15 -2.24 17.80 6.57
N ARG A 16 -2.98 18.43 7.48
CA ARG A 16 -3.02 18.00 8.88
C ARG A 16 -3.72 16.64 9.04
N ARG A 17 -4.80 16.38 8.31
CA ARG A 17 -5.43 15.06 8.24
C ARG A 17 -4.50 14.00 7.63
N LEU A 18 -3.77 14.35 6.57
CA LEU A 18 -2.78 13.45 5.97
C LEU A 18 -1.67 13.11 6.98
N LEU A 19 -1.13 14.13 7.65
CA LEU A 19 -0.10 13.96 8.67
C LEU A 19 -0.62 13.19 9.88
N ASP A 20 -1.87 13.37 10.32
CA ASP A 20 -2.45 12.60 11.41
C ASP A 20 -2.66 11.13 11.03
N VAL A 21 -3.11 10.83 9.80
CA VAL A 21 -3.17 9.45 9.29
C VAL A 21 -1.78 8.84 9.22
N GLN A 22 -0.79 9.57 8.71
CA GLN A 22 0.60 9.10 8.61
C GLN A 22 1.25 8.89 10.00
N ARG A 23 1.02 9.81 10.94
CA ARG A 23 1.55 9.80 12.32
C ARG A 23 0.98 8.67 13.17
N ILE A 24 -0.20 8.15 12.83
CA ILE A 24 -0.76 6.95 13.45
C ILE A 24 -0.30 5.69 12.71
N SER A 25 0.03 5.78 11.42
CA SER A 25 0.30 4.59 10.61
C SER A 25 1.68 4.00 10.85
N HIS A 26 2.77 4.79 10.85
CA HIS A 26 4.13 4.26 11.01
C HIS A 26 5.12 5.30 11.55
N ASP A 27 6.11 4.85 12.31
CA ASP A 27 7.27 5.65 12.74
C ASP A 27 8.39 5.55 11.68
N PRO A 28 8.67 6.62 10.91
CA PRO A 28 9.66 6.57 9.83
C PRO A 28 11.10 6.39 10.34
N ILE A 29 11.39 6.81 11.58
CA ILE A 29 12.72 6.64 12.19
C ILE A 29 12.97 5.16 12.45
N ARG A 30 12.00 4.47 13.06
CA ARG A 30 12.03 3.01 13.22
C ARG A 30 12.10 2.27 11.90
N GLY A 31 11.44 2.79 10.86
CA GLY A 31 11.56 2.27 9.50
C GLY A 31 12.99 2.35 8.95
N ALA A 32 13.66 3.49 9.13
CA ALA A 32 15.04 3.68 8.70
C ALA A 32 16.04 2.82 9.50
N GLU A 33 15.83 2.67 10.81
CA GLU A 33 16.61 1.76 11.67
C GLU A 33 16.47 0.31 11.19
N THR A 34 15.23 -0.17 10.99
CA THR A 34 14.95 -1.54 10.51
C THR A 34 15.61 -1.81 9.15
N PHE A 35 15.57 -0.84 8.24
CA PHE A 35 16.25 -0.95 6.95
C PHE A 35 17.78 -1.04 7.10
N THR A 36 18.34 -0.24 8.00
CA THR A 36 19.77 -0.21 8.28
C THR A 36 20.21 -1.53 8.92
N GLU A 37 19.48 -2.05 9.90
CA GLU A 37 19.74 -3.34 10.54
C GLU A 37 19.78 -4.51 9.54
N LEU A 38 18.81 -4.56 8.62
CA LEU A 38 18.75 -5.62 7.60
C LEU A 38 19.90 -5.54 6.59
N THR A 39 20.26 -4.33 6.18
CA THR A 39 21.29 -4.11 5.17
C THR A 39 22.71 -4.12 5.75
N ALA A 40 22.84 -3.91 7.07
CA ALA A 40 24.09 -3.97 7.80
C ALA A 40 24.56 -5.42 8.04
N PRO A 41 25.89 -5.64 8.08
CA PRO A 41 26.43 -6.94 8.47
C PRO A 41 26.18 -7.22 9.96
N ILE A 42 25.83 -8.46 10.28
CA ILE A 42 25.65 -8.94 11.65
C ILE A 42 26.93 -9.63 12.11
N VAL A 43 27.43 -9.30 13.29
CA VAL A 43 28.52 -10.04 13.95
C VAL A 43 27.89 -10.96 14.99
N THR A 44 28.12 -12.26 14.85
CA THR A 44 27.62 -13.26 15.80
C THR A 44 28.48 -13.24 17.06
N ASP A 45 27.94 -13.66 18.21
CA ASP A 45 28.67 -13.75 19.49
C ASP A 45 29.97 -14.58 19.40
N SER A 46 30.03 -15.53 18.47
CA SER A 46 31.21 -16.33 18.13
C SER A 46 32.26 -15.58 17.28
N GLY A 47 32.11 -14.28 17.07
CA GLY A 47 32.98 -13.43 16.24
C GLY A 47 32.80 -13.59 14.73
N THR A 48 31.86 -14.43 14.28
CA THR A 48 31.63 -14.64 12.84
C THR A 48 30.83 -13.49 12.24
N ARG A 49 31.38 -12.81 11.23
CA ARG A 49 30.69 -11.76 10.47
C ARG A 49 29.81 -12.35 9.35
N ILE A 50 28.53 -12.02 9.38
CA ILE A 50 27.53 -12.42 8.39
C ILE A 50 27.16 -11.18 7.56
N PRO A 51 27.31 -11.22 6.23
CA PRO A 51 27.00 -10.06 5.39
C PRO A 51 25.54 -9.62 5.48
N GLY A 52 25.30 -8.31 5.47
CA GLY A 52 23.98 -7.70 5.47
C GLY A 52 23.27 -7.85 4.14
N LEU A 53 21.93 -7.91 4.13
CA LEU A 53 21.13 -8.13 2.94
C LEU A 53 21.07 -6.86 2.09
N ARG A 54 21.99 -6.75 1.13
CA ARG A 54 22.09 -5.57 0.25
C ARG A 54 20.82 -5.38 -0.57
N PHE A 55 20.15 -4.25 -0.33
CA PHE A 55 19.03 -3.81 -1.16
C PHE A 55 19.49 -3.62 -2.61
N GLY A 56 18.66 -4.04 -3.57
CA GLY A 56 18.97 -3.95 -5.01
C GLY A 56 19.76 -5.12 -5.60
N HIS A 57 20.37 -6.00 -4.77
CA HIS A 57 21.09 -7.15 -5.31
C HIS A 57 20.11 -8.23 -5.81
N PRO A 58 20.24 -8.73 -7.07
CA PRO A 58 19.25 -9.63 -7.68
C PRO A 58 19.07 -10.93 -6.88
N ARG A 59 20.17 -11.51 -6.37
CA ARG A 59 20.11 -12.69 -5.48
C ARG A 59 19.31 -12.46 -4.19
N VAL A 60 19.48 -11.31 -3.55
CA VAL A 60 18.77 -10.99 -2.30
C VAL A 60 17.29 -10.78 -2.60
N HIS A 61 16.98 -10.07 -3.68
CA HIS A 61 15.61 -9.87 -4.12
C HIS A 61 14.90 -11.20 -4.45
N ALA A 62 15.54 -12.10 -5.20
CA ALA A 62 15.01 -13.43 -5.50
C ALA A 62 14.79 -14.28 -4.23
N LEU A 63 15.71 -14.21 -3.24
CA LEU A 63 15.54 -14.86 -1.94
C LEU A 63 14.28 -14.34 -1.23
N LEU A 64 14.10 -13.03 -1.16
CA LEU A 64 12.95 -12.41 -0.49
C LEU A 64 11.63 -12.76 -1.20
N GLN A 65 11.61 -12.73 -2.54
CA GLN A 65 10.47 -13.22 -3.32
C GLN A 65 10.14 -14.69 -3.02
N ALA A 66 11.15 -15.56 -2.93
CA ALA A 66 10.95 -16.96 -2.60
C ALA A 66 10.38 -17.15 -1.18
N LEU A 67 10.75 -16.30 -0.21
CA LEU A 67 10.14 -16.34 1.13
C LEU A 67 8.64 -16.03 1.10
N LEU A 68 8.21 -15.09 0.26
CA LEU A 68 6.78 -14.76 0.10
C LEU A 68 5.99 -15.96 -0.43
N ILE A 69 6.55 -16.67 -1.42
CA ILE A 69 5.93 -17.89 -1.98
C ILE A 69 5.89 -18.99 -0.91
N HIS A 70 6.99 -19.19 -0.18
CA HIS A 70 7.07 -20.22 0.86
C HIS A 70 6.17 -19.98 2.08
N ARG A 71 5.68 -18.75 2.30
CA ARG A 71 4.66 -18.50 3.33
C ARG A 71 3.37 -19.27 3.08
N LEU A 72 3.07 -19.62 1.83
CA LEU A 72 1.91 -20.44 1.45
C LEU A 72 2.06 -21.91 1.86
N LEU A 73 3.27 -22.34 2.26
CA LEU A 73 3.53 -23.70 2.72
C LEU A 73 3.48 -23.75 4.26
N PRO A 74 2.39 -24.27 4.86
CA PRO A 74 2.21 -24.26 6.32
C PRO A 74 3.28 -25.09 7.05
N HIS A 75 3.84 -26.09 6.39
CA HIS A 75 4.86 -26.98 6.95
C HIS A 75 6.29 -26.46 6.79
N GLY A 76 6.48 -25.22 6.34
CA GLY A 76 7.79 -24.67 6.00
C GLY A 76 8.38 -25.25 4.72
N PHE A 77 9.66 -24.94 4.48
CA PHE A 77 10.37 -25.30 3.25
C PHE A 77 11.78 -25.83 3.54
N THR A 78 12.31 -26.60 2.61
CA THR A 78 13.65 -27.21 2.65
C THR A 78 14.63 -26.44 1.76
N ASN A 79 15.93 -26.70 1.94
CA ASN A 79 16.96 -26.15 1.06
C ASN A 79 16.70 -26.48 -0.43
N ARG A 80 16.28 -27.72 -0.71
CA ARG A 80 15.96 -28.16 -2.08
C ARG A 80 14.82 -27.35 -2.67
N GLU A 81 13.72 -27.16 -1.94
CA GLU A 81 12.56 -26.41 -2.40
C GLU A 81 12.90 -24.93 -2.64
N LEU A 82 13.67 -24.31 -1.73
CA LEU A 82 14.14 -22.94 -1.91
C LEU A 82 14.99 -22.79 -3.18
N ARG A 83 15.89 -23.76 -3.43
CA ARG A 83 16.74 -23.75 -4.62
C ARG A 83 15.92 -23.85 -5.90
N THR A 84 14.89 -24.70 -5.91
CA THR A 84 13.99 -24.87 -7.06
C THR A 84 13.24 -23.57 -7.37
N LEU A 85 12.82 -22.79 -6.38
CA LEU A 85 12.15 -21.51 -6.61
C LEU A 85 13.10 -20.39 -7.04
N ILE A 86 14.31 -20.34 -6.50
CA ILE A 86 15.25 -19.24 -6.78
C ILE A 86 15.90 -19.36 -8.16
N ALA A 87 16.15 -20.57 -8.64
CA ALA A 87 16.76 -20.80 -9.94
C ALA A 87 16.08 -20.03 -11.10
N PRO A 88 14.77 -20.17 -11.34
CA PRO A 88 14.11 -19.43 -12.41
C PRO A 88 14.11 -17.91 -12.18
N LEU A 89 14.04 -17.45 -10.93
CA LEU A 89 14.10 -16.01 -10.59
C LEU A 89 15.46 -15.38 -10.92
N LEU A 90 16.52 -16.19 -10.94
CA LEU A 90 17.86 -15.75 -11.34
C LEU A 90 18.17 -16.04 -12.82
N GLY A 91 17.22 -16.60 -13.57
CA GLY A 91 17.45 -17.02 -14.95
C GLY A 91 18.46 -18.18 -15.07
N THR A 92 18.64 -18.98 -14.03
CA THR A 92 19.57 -20.12 -14.01
C THR A 92 18.84 -21.44 -13.75
N THR A 93 19.55 -22.56 -13.88
CA THR A 93 19.00 -23.86 -13.52
C THR A 93 19.30 -24.19 -12.05
N PRO A 94 18.48 -25.02 -11.38
CA PRO A 94 18.77 -25.46 -10.01
C PRO A 94 20.13 -26.14 -9.87
N GLN A 95 20.63 -26.80 -10.93
CA GLN A 95 21.90 -27.50 -10.99
C GLN A 95 23.10 -26.54 -10.88
N ASP A 96 22.98 -25.33 -11.44
CA ASP A 96 24.02 -24.30 -11.40
C ASP A 96 24.20 -23.71 -9.99
N ILE A 97 23.17 -23.82 -9.16
CA ILE A 97 23.19 -23.35 -7.78
C ILE A 97 23.63 -24.48 -6.86
N THR A 98 24.83 -24.36 -6.31
CA THR A 98 25.36 -25.35 -5.36
C THR A 98 24.59 -25.35 -4.04
N ALA A 99 24.43 -26.54 -3.45
CA ALA A 99 23.78 -26.70 -2.14
C ALA A 99 24.48 -25.88 -1.04
N GLY A 100 25.81 -25.73 -1.13
CA GLY A 100 26.59 -24.89 -0.21
C GLY A 100 26.20 -23.41 -0.26
N LYS A 101 25.96 -22.85 -1.46
CA LYS A 101 25.45 -21.47 -1.62
C LYS A 101 24.08 -21.31 -0.95
N MET A 102 23.20 -22.30 -1.09
CA MET A 102 21.87 -22.27 -0.47
C MET A 102 21.95 -22.36 1.06
N THR A 103 22.82 -23.23 1.59
CA THR A 103 23.06 -23.33 3.04
C THR A 103 23.61 -22.02 3.60
N TYR A 104 24.49 -21.36 2.85
CA TYR A 104 25.00 -20.04 3.19
C TYR A 104 23.88 -18.99 3.23
N ASP A 105 23.03 -18.95 2.21
CA ASP A 105 21.89 -18.03 2.16
C ASP A 105 20.90 -18.30 3.30
N LEU A 106 20.58 -19.55 3.60
CA LEU A 106 19.72 -19.92 4.74
C LEU A 106 20.31 -19.49 6.08
N ARG A 107 21.61 -19.70 6.28
CA ARG A 107 22.31 -19.24 7.49
C ARG A 107 22.22 -17.73 7.62
N ARG A 108 22.41 -17.01 6.51
CA ARG A 108 22.33 -15.55 6.47
C ARG A 108 20.91 -15.07 6.78
N LEU A 109 19.88 -15.64 6.15
CA LEU A 109 18.48 -15.31 6.42
C LEU A 109 18.09 -15.57 7.88
N ARG A 110 18.62 -16.64 8.49
CA ARG A 110 18.42 -16.93 9.92
C ARG A 110 19.07 -15.91 10.83
N ALA A 111 20.29 -15.48 10.53
CA ALA A 111 20.98 -14.48 11.33
C ALA A 111 20.23 -13.14 11.34
N HIS A 112 19.62 -12.78 10.21
CA HIS A 112 18.75 -11.60 10.08
C HIS A 112 17.33 -11.80 10.65
N GLY A 113 17.02 -12.96 11.25
CA GLY A 113 15.72 -13.23 11.85
C GLY A 113 14.56 -13.40 10.87
N LEU A 114 14.81 -13.46 9.56
CA LEU A 114 13.78 -13.58 8.54
C LEU A 114 13.12 -14.97 8.52
N ILE A 115 13.89 -15.99 8.90
CA ILE A 115 13.44 -17.36 8.94
C ILE A 115 13.91 -18.03 10.23
N THR A 116 13.15 -19.02 10.69
CA THR A 116 13.52 -19.90 11.81
C THR A 116 13.61 -21.33 11.32
N ARG A 117 14.45 -22.13 11.99
CA ARG A 117 14.51 -23.57 11.74
C ARG A 117 13.44 -24.26 12.60
N VAL A 118 12.69 -25.16 11.98
CA VAL A 118 11.73 -26.01 12.71
C VAL A 118 12.51 -27.04 13.54
N PRO A 119 12.21 -27.19 14.85
CA PRO A 119 12.86 -28.18 15.70
C PRO A 119 12.77 -29.58 15.11
N HIS A 120 13.83 -30.38 15.30
CA HIS A 120 13.88 -31.79 14.87
C HIS A 120 13.66 -32.02 13.36
N SER A 121 13.84 -30.98 12.53
CA SER A 121 13.64 -31.07 11.08
C SER A 121 14.69 -30.28 10.30
N HIS A 122 14.79 -30.55 8.99
CA HIS A 122 15.58 -29.75 8.04
C HIS A 122 14.73 -28.66 7.36
N ARG A 123 13.58 -28.35 7.94
CA ARG A 123 12.62 -27.37 7.44
C ARG A 123 12.81 -26.01 8.09
N TYR A 124 12.50 -24.98 7.32
CA TYR A 124 12.56 -23.58 7.71
C TYR A 124 11.18 -22.95 7.57
N GLN A 125 10.85 -22.04 8.47
CA GLN A 125 9.61 -21.27 8.44
C GLN A 125 9.94 -19.78 8.38
N VAL A 126 9.10 -19.03 7.66
CA VAL A 126 9.22 -17.58 7.56
C VAL A 126 8.62 -16.94 8.80
N THR A 127 9.38 -16.07 9.47
CA THR A 127 8.90 -15.33 10.64
C THR A 127 7.92 -14.23 10.21
N ASN A 128 7.09 -13.74 11.14
CA ASN A 128 6.17 -12.63 10.81
C ASN A 128 6.95 -11.36 10.43
N ILE A 129 8.06 -11.09 11.13
CA ILE A 129 8.98 -9.99 10.81
C ILE A 129 9.59 -10.19 9.42
N GLY A 130 10.07 -11.40 9.13
CA GLY A 130 10.64 -11.73 7.83
C GLY A 130 9.66 -11.59 6.67
N LEU A 131 8.37 -11.90 6.90
CA LEU A 131 7.31 -11.69 5.92
C LEU A 131 7.07 -10.20 5.63
N GLN A 132 6.95 -9.39 6.68
CA GLN A 132 6.74 -7.94 6.54
C GLN A 132 7.91 -7.28 5.81
N GLN A 133 9.14 -7.64 6.19
CA GLN A 133 10.36 -7.12 5.60
C GLN A 133 10.53 -7.59 4.14
N ALA A 134 10.26 -8.87 3.85
CA ALA A 134 10.30 -9.38 2.48
C ALA A 134 9.28 -8.68 1.58
N LEU A 135 8.04 -8.49 2.04
CA LEU A 135 7.01 -7.74 1.30
C LEU A 135 7.48 -6.33 0.99
N LEU A 136 7.95 -5.59 2.01
CA LEU A 136 8.43 -4.23 1.86
C LEU A 136 9.58 -4.15 0.84
N PHE A 137 10.61 -4.98 1.00
CA PHE A 137 11.79 -4.95 0.15
C PHE A 137 11.48 -5.35 -1.29
N THR A 138 10.62 -6.34 -1.50
CA THR A 138 10.21 -6.76 -2.85
C THR A 138 9.40 -5.66 -3.53
N HIS A 139 8.41 -5.09 -2.86
CA HIS A 139 7.62 -3.98 -3.40
C HIS A 139 8.48 -2.74 -3.68
N ALA A 140 9.38 -2.38 -2.76
CA ALA A 140 10.28 -1.25 -2.94
C ALA A 140 11.23 -1.49 -4.12
N HIS A 141 11.72 -2.71 -4.32
CA HIS A 141 12.58 -3.03 -5.46
C HIS A 141 11.82 -2.92 -6.78
N ASP A 142 10.64 -3.53 -6.89
CA ASP A 142 9.85 -3.51 -8.14
C ASP A 142 9.33 -2.11 -8.49
N HIS A 143 8.98 -1.32 -7.48
CA HIS A 143 8.48 0.03 -7.73
C HIS A 143 9.63 1.04 -7.90
N LEU A 144 10.55 1.14 -6.94
CA LEU A 144 11.57 2.20 -6.98
C LEU A 144 12.65 1.91 -8.02
N LEU A 145 13.13 0.65 -8.10
CA LEU A 145 14.23 0.32 -9.00
C LEU A 145 13.70 -0.01 -10.39
N ARG A 146 12.72 -0.91 -10.54
CA ARG A 146 12.24 -1.25 -11.88
C ARG A 146 11.43 -0.11 -12.52
N THR A 147 10.42 0.45 -11.85
CA THR A 147 9.65 1.56 -12.46
C THR A 147 10.38 2.89 -12.43
N GLY A 148 11.07 3.23 -11.34
CA GLY A 148 11.84 4.47 -11.26
C GLY A 148 13.01 4.54 -12.25
N LEU A 149 13.77 3.44 -12.43
CA LEU A 149 14.85 3.45 -13.44
C LEU A 149 14.29 3.49 -14.86
N ALA A 150 13.17 2.82 -15.13
CA ALA A 150 12.51 2.90 -16.43
C ALA A 150 12.13 4.35 -16.77
N GLU A 151 11.54 5.10 -15.86
CA GLU A 151 11.19 6.52 -16.08
C GLU A 151 12.42 7.40 -16.37
N THR A 152 13.57 7.13 -15.74
CA THR A 152 14.80 7.91 -15.95
C THR A 152 15.61 7.52 -17.18
N THR A 153 15.50 6.27 -17.62
CA THR A 153 16.31 5.68 -18.70
C THR A 153 15.55 5.63 -20.03
N ASP A 154 14.23 5.79 -20.02
CA ASP A 154 13.40 5.80 -21.21
C ASP A 154 13.52 7.14 -21.98
N PRO A 155 14.09 7.16 -23.19
CA PRO A 155 14.18 8.37 -24.00
C PRO A 155 12.83 8.81 -24.58
N HIS A 156 11.79 7.95 -24.56
CA HIS A 156 10.46 8.29 -25.06
C HIS A 156 9.36 7.59 -24.23
N PRO A 157 9.05 8.10 -23.02
CA PRO A 157 8.04 7.50 -22.17
C PRO A 157 6.67 7.51 -22.88
N PRO A 158 5.92 6.39 -22.85
CA PRO A 158 4.56 6.37 -23.38
C PRO A 158 3.73 7.43 -22.64
N ALA A 159 2.99 8.25 -23.38
CA ALA A 159 2.21 9.35 -22.83
C ALA A 159 1.37 8.87 -21.64
N ARG A 160 1.59 9.49 -20.47
CA ARG A 160 0.87 9.15 -19.24
C ARG A 160 -0.63 9.21 -19.54
N PRO A 161 -1.40 8.12 -19.35
CA PRO A 161 -2.82 8.14 -19.66
C PRO A 161 -3.45 9.25 -18.82
N VAL A 162 -3.93 10.30 -19.50
CA VAL A 162 -4.66 11.39 -18.85
C VAL A 162 -5.84 10.73 -18.14
N PRO A 163 -6.01 10.93 -16.82
CA PRO A 163 -7.13 10.34 -16.11
C PRO A 163 -8.40 10.84 -16.79
N THR A 164 -9.06 9.94 -17.52
CA THR A 164 -10.33 10.25 -18.16
C THR A 164 -11.26 10.65 -17.02
N PRO A 165 -11.87 11.85 -17.03
CA PRO A 165 -12.73 12.27 -15.94
C PRO A 165 -13.78 11.18 -15.74
N CYS A 166 -13.82 10.61 -14.53
CA CYS A 166 -14.77 9.58 -14.13
C CYS A 166 -16.16 10.02 -14.60
N ARG A 167 -16.64 9.38 -15.67
CA ARG A 167 -17.97 9.65 -16.21
C ARG A 167 -18.94 9.19 -15.12
N ARG A 168 -19.48 10.16 -14.37
CA ARG A 168 -20.39 9.92 -13.24
C ARG A 168 -21.40 8.84 -13.65
N PRO A 169 -21.51 7.71 -12.92
CA PRO A 169 -22.57 6.76 -13.19
C PRO A 169 -23.91 7.49 -13.06
N ARG A 170 -24.70 7.49 -14.14
CA ARG A 170 -26.08 8.00 -14.11
C ARG A 170 -26.83 7.17 -13.08
N LEU A 171 -27.18 7.77 -11.93
CA LEU A 171 -28.09 7.11 -10.99
C LEU A 171 -29.39 6.75 -11.72
N PRO A 172 -29.92 5.52 -11.56
CA PRO A 172 -31.22 5.18 -12.09
C PRO A 172 -32.30 6.09 -11.46
N SER A 173 -33.22 6.56 -12.28
CA SER A 173 -34.24 7.59 -12.03
C SER A 173 -35.31 7.22 -10.97
N ARG A 174 -35.07 6.24 -10.10
CA ARG A 174 -36.09 5.64 -9.22
C ARG A 174 -36.14 6.21 -7.80
N LEU A 175 -35.89 7.50 -7.65
CA LEU A 175 -36.31 8.26 -6.46
C LEU A 175 -37.12 9.49 -6.87
N ARG A 176 -38.18 9.25 -7.66
CA ARG A 176 -39.25 10.23 -7.86
C ARG A 176 -40.10 10.22 -6.59
N ARG A 177 -39.82 11.15 -5.67
CA ARG A 177 -40.68 11.41 -4.50
C ARG A 177 -42.14 11.56 -4.96
N PRO A 178 -43.13 10.99 -4.24
CA PRO A 178 -44.54 11.25 -4.54
C PRO A 178 -44.83 12.73 -4.28
N ARG A 179 -45.52 13.38 -5.22
CA ARG A 179 -46.01 14.76 -5.09
C ARG A 179 -47.02 14.81 -3.95
N SER A 180 -46.80 15.69 -2.97
CA SER A 180 -47.78 16.02 -1.93
C SER A 180 -49.05 16.63 -2.55
N PRO A 181 -50.26 16.37 -2.03
CA PRO A 181 -51.49 16.98 -2.53
C PRO A 181 -51.56 18.48 -2.18
N ARG A 182 -52.08 19.29 -3.10
CA ARG A 182 -52.35 20.72 -2.90
C ARG A 182 -53.50 20.91 -1.89
N PRO A 183 -53.44 21.92 -1.01
CA PRO A 183 -54.59 22.27 -0.16
C PRO A 183 -55.68 23.02 -0.97
N PRO A 184 -56.96 22.94 -0.54
CA PRO A 184 -58.07 23.58 -1.24
C PRO A 184 -58.08 25.10 -1.07
N ARG A 185 -58.50 25.77 -2.15
CA ARG A 185 -58.59 27.22 -2.36
C ARG A 185 -59.74 27.80 -1.52
N ARG A 186 -59.45 28.65 -0.52
CA ARG A 186 -60.49 29.42 0.19
C ARG A 186 -61.12 30.42 -0.78
N LEU A 187 -62.43 30.35 -0.95
CA LEU A 187 -63.26 31.39 -1.56
C LEU A 187 -63.38 32.55 -0.55
N THR A 188 -62.84 33.70 -0.90
CA THR A 188 -63.10 34.97 -0.22
C THR A 188 -64.45 35.51 -0.71
N THR A 189 -65.46 35.52 0.16
CA THR A 189 -66.69 36.28 -0.04
C THR A 189 -66.42 37.76 0.26
N ALA A 190 -66.76 38.63 -0.68
CA ALA A 190 -66.69 40.09 -0.55
C ALA A 190 -67.87 40.60 0.33
N PRO A 191 -67.68 41.67 1.13
CA PRO A 191 -68.78 42.28 1.87
C PRO A 191 -69.63 43.19 0.98
N HIS A 192 -70.94 43.04 1.14
CA HIS A 192 -72.01 43.80 0.52
C HIS A 192 -72.07 45.22 1.09
N THR A 193 -71.97 46.24 0.24
CA THR A 193 -72.23 47.64 0.59
C THR A 193 -73.72 47.83 0.90
N THR A 194 -74.05 48.33 2.09
CA THR A 194 -75.36 48.96 2.34
C THR A 194 -75.14 50.41 2.79
N ARG A 195 -75.58 51.28 1.90
CA ARG A 195 -75.87 52.70 2.02
C ARG A 195 -77.05 52.88 2.97
N ASN A 196 -76.96 53.77 3.97
CA ASN A 196 -78.11 54.64 4.24
C ASN A 196 -77.74 55.91 5.02
N ASP A 197 -78.28 57.01 4.50
CA ASP A 197 -78.26 58.37 4.99
C ASP A 197 -79.28 58.58 6.14
N ALA A 198 -79.07 59.65 6.91
CA ALA A 198 -80.06 60.52 7.62
C ALA A 198 -79.55 60.91 9.02
N ASN A 199 -79.03 62.13 9.25
CA ASN A 199 -79.75 63.39 9.55
C ASN A 199 -80.80 63.29 10.68
N HIS A 200 -80.54 63.96 11.80
CA HIS A 200 -81.37 64.97 12.50
C HIS A 200 -80.60 65.36 13.79
N THR A 201 -79.97 66.54 13.84
CA THR A 201 -80.44 67.83 14.39
C THR A 201 -79.81 68.07 15.76
#